data_AF-A0A7W3LK83-F1
#
_entry.id   AF-A0A7W3LK83-F1
#
_cell.length_a   1.000
_cell.length_b   1.000
_cell.length_c   1.000
_cell.angle_alpha   90.00
_cell.angle_beta   90.00
_cell.angle_gamma   90.00
#
_symmetry.space_group_name_H-M   'P 1'
#
loop_
_entity.id
_entity.type
_entity.pdbx_description
1 polymer ?
#
loop_
_entity_poly.entity_id
_entity_poly.type
_entity_poly.pdbx_seq_one_letter_code
_entity_poly.pdbx_strand_id
1 'polypeptide(L)'
;MRKGQMRWTVAVVASTGVVAAGAGAVVHSRTNPPVRQAADVAVPLQVSAAEADQTERYWTARRMTAAAPVAGRALQPQVGARAAAPRGVPTAKAFGGVRTIGALFFTTQDKRDHYCTASVIASNSRRLLLTAAHCIHGGKGHGYVRNVAFVPKYDRGRAPYGVWTARSALVYSGWQKRGDPDLDFGFVTINPRKGRNIQSVVGAYRLGINRGTGLWVNVAGNPKATWDRRDRPIWCRVKTKRQSRYQIRMDCGGFYGGTSGSPWILNYNPRNNTGYVNGVLGGYQGGGNTHYTSYSPYFDKDIHNLRKLADSRA
;
A
#
# COMPACT_ATOMS: atom_id res chain seq x y z
N MET A 1 -67.21 70.05 36.37
CA MET A 1 -66.13 71.03 36.53
C MET A 1 -64.80 70.30 36.72
N ARG A 2 -63.78 70.80 36.02
CA ARG A 2 -62.37 70.43 36.04
C ARG A 2 -61.83 70.05 37.44
N LYS A 3 -61.00 69.01 37.50
CA LYS A 3 -59.78 69.02 38.31
C LYS A 3 -58.63 68.46 37.47
N GLY A 4 -57.83 69.37 36.93
CA GLY A 4 -56.51 69.08 36.41
C GLY A 4 -55.47 69.61 37.39
N GLN A 5 -54.41 68.81 37.58
CA GLN A 5 -53.06 69.13 38.09
C GLN A 5 -52.40 67.74 38.29
N MET A 6 -51.12 67.47 38.02
CA MET A 6 -49.96 68.33 37.84
C MET A 6 -48.87 67.57 37.06
N ARG A 7 -48.00 68.35 36.44
CA ARG A 7 -46.88 68.01 35.53
C ARG A 7 -45.84 67.05 36.13
N TRP A 8 -45.12 66.32 35.27
CA TRP A 8 -43.66 66.26 35.27
C TRP A 8 -43.12 65.99 33.86
N THR A 9 -42.29 66.91 33.37
CA THR A 9 -41.50 66.75 32.14
C THR A 9 -40.27 65.93 32.49
N VAL A 10 -40.07 64.78 31.84
CA VAL A 10 -38.80 64.04 31.89
C VAL A 10 -38.26 63.95 30.46
N ALA A 11 -37.02 64.41 30.31
CA ALA A 11 -36.30 64.51 29.06
C ALA A 11 -36.08 63.12 28.43
N VAL A 12 -36.36 63.01 27.13
CA VAL A 12 -36.06 61.83 26.31
C VAL A 12 -34.59 61.90 25.91
N VAL A 13 -33.77 60.99 26.44
CA VAL A 13 -32.45 60.69 25.89
C VAL A 13 -32.59 59.41 25.07
N ALA A 14 -32.61 59.57 23.74
CA ALA A 14 -32.59 58.45 22.80
C ALA A 14 -31.20 57.83 22.80
N SER A 15 -31.10 56.57 23.25
CA SER A 15 -29.95 55.71 22.97
C SER A 15 -30.45 54.51 22.16
N THR A 16 -30.08 54.49 20.89
CA THR A 16 -30.33 53.41 19.94
C THR A 16 -29.49 52.20 20.32
N GLY A 17 -30.11 51.24 21.01
CA GLY A 17 -29.53 49.92 21.23
C GLY A 17 -29.52 49.11 19.94
N VAL A 18 -28.34 48.78 19.43
CA VAL A 18 -28.16 47.82 18.33
C VAL A 18 -28.40 46.41 18.90
N VAL A 19 -29.54 45.80 18.55
CA VAL A 19 -29.78 44.38 18.80
C VAL A 19 -29.08 43.58 17.69
N ALA A 20 -27.92 43.01 18.01
CA ALA A 20 -27.24 42.07 17.11
C ALA A 20 -27.98 40.72 17.14
N ALA A 21 -28.86 40.50 16.15
CA ALA A 21 -29.42 39.19 15.86
C ALA A 21 -28.32 38.28 15.28
N GLY A 22 -27.67 37.50 16.13
CA GLY A 22 -26.73 36.47 15.71
C GLY A 22 -27.46 35.29 15.07
N ALA A 23 -27.63 35.31 13.75
CA ALA A 23 -27.97 34.12 12.99
C ALA A 23 -26.82 33.11 13.11
N GLY A 24 -26.97 32.13 14.00
CA GLY A 24 -26.03 31.04 14.16
C GLY A 24 -25.96 30.19 12.89
N ALA A 25 -25.04 30.51 11.99
CA ALA A 25 -24.68 29.63 10.90
C ALA A 25 -24.05 28.35 11.49
N VAL A 26 -24.79 27.25 11.46
CA VAL A 26 -24.24 25.93 11.76
C VAL A 26 -23.30 25.55 10.62
N VAL A 27 -22.03 25.96 10.74
CA VAL A 27 -20.96 25.53 9.84
C VAL A 27 -20.76 24.03 10.09
N HIS A 28 -21.33 23.20 9.22
CA HIS A 28 -20.96 21.80 9.11
C HIS A 28 -19.51 21.71 8.61
N SER A 29 -18.58 21.84 9.54
CA SER A 29 -17.17 21.54 9.31
C SER A 29 -17.09 20.07 8.88
N ARG A 30 -16.85 19.83 7.60
CA ARG A 30 -16.42 18.53 7.09
C ARG A 30 -15.06 18.23 7.74
N THR A 31 -15.07 17.62 8.92
CA THR A 31 -13.85 17.16 9.57
C THR A 31 -13.22 16.12 8.65
N ASN A 32 -12.08 16.47 8.05
CA ASN A 32 -11.19 15.44 7.51
C ASN A 32 -10.83 14.53 8.69
N PRO A 33 -10.90 13.19 8.55
CA PRO A 33 -10.44 12.33 9.64
C PRO A 33 -9.00 12.71 9.98
N PRO A 34 -8.63 12.65 11.28
CA PRO A 34 -7.31 13.05 11.73
C PRO A 34 -6.25 12.21 11.01
N VAL A 35 -5.23 12.89 10.46
CA VAL A 35 -4.02 12.25 9.92
C VAL A 35 -3.43 11.37 11.02
N ARG A 36 -3.30 10.07 10.78
CA ARG A 36 -2.84 9.13 11.82
C ARG A 36 -1.36 9.38 12.10
N GLN A 37 -1.01 9.46 13.38
CA GLN A 37 0.35 9.80 13.81
C GLN A 37 1.25 8.54 13.83
N ALA A 38 2.57 8.75 13.99
CA ALA A 38 3.53 7.66 14.18
C ALA A 38 3.21 6.74 15.38
N ALA A 39 2.40 7.21 16.34
CA ALA A 39 1.90 6.45 17.48
C ALA A 39 0.85 5.38 17.10
N ASP A 40 0.24 5.47 15.91
CA ASP A 40 -0.82 4.56 15.47
C ASP A 40 -0.30 3.33 14.73
N VAL A 41 1.00 3.00 14.84
CA VAL A 41 1.60 1.83 14.17
C VAL A 41 1.56 0.58 15.04
N ALA A 42 1.61 -0.57 14.38
CA ALA A 42 1.84 -1.85 15.06
C ALA A 42 3.24 -1.86 15.68
N VAL A 43 3.43 -2.65 16.74
CA VAL A 43 4.78 -3.01 17.21
C VAL A 43 5.50 -3.65 16.02
N PRO A 44 6.65 -3.11 15.56
CA PRO A 44 7.27 -3.58 14.34
C PRO A 44 7.86 -4.99 14.54
N LEU A 45 7.84 -5.79 13.47
CA LEU A 45 8.73 -6.95 13.38
C LEU A 45 10.17 -6.45 13.42
N GLN A 46 11.02 -7.09 14.22
CA GLN A 46 12.47 -6.95 14.20
C GLN A 46 13.08 -8.32 13.91
N VAL A 47 14.09 -8.35 13.05
CA VAL A 47 14.79 -9.57 12.64
C VAL A 47 16.26 -9.42 13.03
N SER A 48 16.75 -10.35 13.84
CA SER A 48 18.15 -10.41 14.23
C SER A 48 19.06 -10.80 13.05
N ALA A 49 20.36 -10.56 13.18
CA ALA A 49 21.33 -10.98 12.18
C ALA A 49 21.33 -12.51 11.98
N ALA A 50 21.20 -13.28 13.07
CA ALA A 50 21.14 -14.74 13.00
C ALA A 50 19.90 -15.24 12.24
N GLU A 51 18.73 -14.65 12.49
CA GLU A 51 17.49 -14.97 11.76
C GLU A 51 17.57 -14.55 10.28
N ALA A 52 18.25 -13.44 9.98
CA ALA A 52 18.50 -13.02 8.61
C ALA A 52 19.37 -14.05 7.87
N ASP A 53 20.47 -14.49 8.45
CA ASP A 53 21.34 -15.51 7.85
C ASP A 53 20.62 -16.84 7.63
N GLN A 54 19.78 -17.24 8.59
CA GLN A 54 18.90 -18.40 8.45
C GLN A 54 17.91 -18.21 7.30
N THR A 55 17.31 -17.02 7.17
CA THR A 55 16.38 -16.68 6.09
C THR A 55 17.05 -16.75 4.72
N GLU A 56 18.27 -16.23 4.57
CA GLU A 56 19.00 -16.31 3.29
C GLU A 56 19.28 -17.77 2.89
N ARG A 57 19.64 -18.64 3.84
CA ARG A 57 19.82 -20.09 3.60
C ARG A 57 18.50 -20.83 3.36
N TYR A 58 17.41 -20.37 3.99
CA TYR A 58 16.09 -20.98 3.86
C TYR A 58 15.56 -20.86 2.42
N TRP A 59 15.69 -19.69 1.79
CA TRP A 59 15.17 -19.43 0.45
C TRP A 59 16.08 -19.92 -0.67
N THR A 60 16.07 -21.23 -0.88
CA THR A 60 16.62 -21.84 -2.09
C THR A 60 15.74 -21.57 -3.32
N ALA A 61 16.31 -21.67 -4.53
CA ALA A 61 15.55 -21.60 -5.77
C ALA A 61 14.36 -22.58 -5.78
N ARG A 62 14.58 -23.81 -5.30
CA ARG A 62 13.53 -24.84 -5.18
C ARG A 62 12.37 -24.40 -4.29
N ARG A 63 12.66 -23.87 -3.10
CA ARG A 63 11.62 -23.36 -2.19
C ARG A 63 10.89 -22.16 -2.77
N MET A 64 11.60 -21.22 -3.38
CA MET A 64 10.98 -20.07 -4.05
C MET A 64 10.03 -20.49 -5.17
N THR A 65 10.40 -21.46 -6.01
CA THR A 65 9.51 -21.98 -7.06
C THR A 65 8.30 -22.74 -6.50
N ALA A 66 8.48 -23.43 -5.37
CA ALA A 66 7.43 -24.20 -4.71
C ALA A 66 6.45 -23.32 -3.90
N ALA A 67 6.86 -22.12 -3.49
CA ALA A 67 6.04 -21.21 -2.69
C ALA A 67 4.67 -20.91 -3.35
N ALA A 68 3.65 -20.80 -2.51
CA ALA A 68 2.29 -20.51 -2.95
C ALA A 68 2.08 -18.99 -3.09
N PRO A 69 1.40 -18.53 -4.15
CA PRO A 69 1.05 -17.11 -4.24
C PRO A 69 0.06 -16.74 -3.13
N VAL A 70 0.15 -15.53 -2.56
CA VAL A 70 -0.99 -15.00 -1.79
C VAL A 70 -2.10 -14.59 -2.74
N ALA A 71 -3.30 -15.09 -2.46
CA ALA A 71 -4.54 -14.80 -3.16
C ALA A 71 -5.49 -14.05 -2.21
N GLY A 72 -5.85 -12.80 -2.54
CA GLY A 72 -6.88 -12.04 -1.81
C GLY A 72 -6.55 -11.75 -0.35
N ARG A 73 -7.58 -11.43 0.44
CA ARG A 73 -7.47 -11.27 1.90
C ARG A 73 -7.14 -12.63 2.51
N ALA A 74 -6.02 -12.71 3.25
CA ALA A 74 -5.55 -13.85 4.05
C ALA A 74 -6.35 -15.16 3.84
N LEU A 75 -5.81 -16.07 3.02
CA LEU A 75 -6.31 -17.44 2.84
C LEU A 75 -7.68 -17.60 2.15
N GLN A 76 -8.26 -16.55 1.57
CA GLN A 76 -9.45 -16.71 0.72
C GLN A 76 -9.05 -17.02 -0.74
N PRO A 77 -9.58 -18.09 -1.35
CA PRO A 77 -9.40 -18.34 -2.78
C PRO A 77 -9.84 -17.13 -3.58
N GLN A 78 -9.08 -16.77 -4.62
CA GLN A 78 -9.54 -15.87 -5.67
C GLN A 78 -10.74 -16.54 -6.35
N VAL A 79 -11.96 -16.28 -5.87
CA VAL A 79 -13.21 -16.88 -6.38
C VAL A 79 -13.37 -16.60 -7.88
N GLY A 80 -12.76 -15.52 -8.39
CA GLY A 80 -12.73 -15.14 -9.80
C GLY A 80 -11.45 -15.48 -10.55
N ALA A 81 -10.59 -16.39 -10.09
CA ALA A 81 -9.40 -16.79 -10.85
C ALA A 81 -9.74 -17.43 -12.21
N ARG A 82 -10.94 -17.98 -12.38
CA ARG A 82 -11.45 -18.55 -13.64
C ARG A 82 -12.53 -17.69 -14.31
N ALA A 83 -12.91 -16.56 -13.71
CA ALA A 83 -13.94 -15.70 -14.26
C ALA A 83 -13.44 -15.03 -15.55
N ALA A 84 -14.27 -15.01 -16.60
CA ALA A 84 -13.93 -14.31 -17.82
C ALA A 84 -13.89 -12.79 -17.57
N ALA A 85 -12.81 -12.14 -18.01
CA ALA A 85 -12.73 -10.68 -17.97
C ALA A 85 -13.80 -10.06 -18.90
N PRO A 86 -14.48 -8.98 -18.48
CA PRO A 86 -15.41 -8.26 -19.35
C PRO A 86 -14.76 -7.79 -20.65
N ARG A 87 -15.57 -7.68 -21.72
CA ARG A 87 -15.11 -7.15 -23.02
C ARG A 87 -14.48 -5.77 -22.84
N GLY A 88 -13.34 -5.55 -23.51
CA GLY A 88 -12.61 -4.28 -23.46
C GLY A 88 -11.65 -4.12 -22.28
N VAL A 89 -11.63 -5.05 -21.31
CA VAL A 89 -10.59 -5.06 -20.28
C VAL A 89 -9.28 -5.57 -20.90
N PRO A 90 -8.19 -4.79 -20.88
CA PRO A 90 -6.91 -5.25 -21.41
C PRO A 90 -6.34 -6.39 -20.57
N THR A 91 -5.45 -7.19 -21.15
CA THR A 91 -4.71 -8.22 -20.42
C THR A 91 -3.25 -7.81 -20.30
N ALA A 92 -2.67 -8.05 -19.13
CA ALA A 92 -1.28 -7.80 -18.82
C ALA A 92 -0.35 -8.63 -19.72
N LYS A 93 0.83 -8.08 -19.99
CA LYS A 93 1.84 -8.71 -20.85
C LYS A 93 2.97 -9.26 -19.99
N ALA A 94 3.37 -10.50 -20.26
CA ALA A 94 4.57 -11.08 -19.68
C ALA A 94 5.83 -10.34 -20.17
N PHE A 95 6.83 -10.19 -19.32
CA PHE A 95 8.10 -9.56 -19.66
C PHE A 95 9.26 -10.08 -18.79
N GLY A 96 10.44 -9.48 -18.91
CA GLY A 96 11.66 -9.90 -18.20
C GLY A 96 11.84 -9.34 -16.78
N GLY A 97 10.85 -8.64 -16.23
CA GLY A 97 10.96 -7.96 -14.94
C GLY A 97 11.76 -6.66 -15.00
N VAL A 98 11.65 -5.86 -13.94
CA VAL A 98 12.50 -4.67 -13.70
C VAL A 98 13.24 -4.85 -12.40
N ARG A 99 14.46 -4.31 -12.30
CA ARG A 99 15.31 -4.49 -11.11
C ARG A 99 14.72 -3.89 -9.83
N THR A 100 13.87 -2.87 -9.92
CA THR A 100 13.23 -2.20 -8.77
C THR A 100 11.99 -2.92 -8.23
N ILE A 101 11.51 -3.99 -8.89
CA ILE A 101 10.33 -4.77 -8.51
C ILE A 101 10.75 -6.24 -8.40
N GLY A 102 10.17 -6.98 -7.47
CA GLY A 102 10.50 -8.38 -7.29
C GLY A 102 9.48 -9.14 -6.47
N ALA A 103 9.72 -10.44 -6.32
CA ALA A 103 8.94 -11.30 -5.45
C ALA A 103 9.37 -11.08 -3.99
N LEU A 104 8.39 -11.01 -3.09
CA LEU A 104 8.56 -10.96 -1.65
C LEU A 104 8.11 -12.30 -1.06
N PHE A 105 9.07 -13.14 -0.70
CA PHE A 105 8.86 -14.45 -0.09
C PHE A 105 8.76 -14.34 1.42
N PHE A 106 7.95 -15.20 2.03
CA PHE A 106 7.77 -15.27 3.47
C PHE A 106 7.12 -16.60 3.86
N THR A 107 7.20 -16.92 5.16
CA THR A 107 6.54 -18.08 5.75
C THR A 107 5.45 -17.59 6.71
N THR A 108 4.23 -18.09 6.54
CA THR A 108 3.09 -17.80 7.43
C THR A 108 3.20 -18.55 8.75
N GLN A 109 2.34 -18.21 9.72
CA GLN A 109 2.39 -18.81 11.06
C GLN A 109 2.09 -20.33 11.07
N ASP A 110 1.32 -20.82 10.09
CA ASP A 110 1.08 -22.25 9.83
C ASP A 110 2.23 -22.94 9.07
N LYS A 111 3.41 -22.30 9.01
CA LYS A 111 4.65 -22.82 8.41
C LYS A 111 4.56 -23.07 6.90
N ARG A 112 3.68 -22.37 6.20
CA ARG A 112 3.56 -22.44 4.73
C ARG A 112 4.34 -21.32 4.06
N ASP A 113 5.00 -21.66 2.96
CA ASP A 113 5.78 -20.72 2.17
C ASP A 113 4.90 -20.02 1.14
N HIS A 114 4.94 -18.70 1.20
CA HIS A 114 4.14 -17.82 0.37
C HIS A 114 4.97 -16.75 -0.31
N TYR A 115 4.39 -16.11 -1.31
CA TYR A 115 4.97 -14.89 -1.86
C TYR A 115 3.94 -13.87 -2.33
N CYS A 116 4.40 -12.63 -2.31
CA CYS A 116 3.78 -11.43 -2.88
C CYS A 116 4.76 -10.75 -3.86
N THR A 117 4.42 -9.54 -4.28
CA THR A 117 5.29 -8.60 -4.97
C THR A 117 5.69 -7.45 -4.03
N ALA A 118 6.85 -6.84 -4.24
CA ALA A 118 7.23 -5.60 -3.59
C ALA A 118 8.07 -4.72 -4.53
N SER A 119 8.26 -3.45 -4.16
CA SER A 119 9.10 -2.52 -4.91
C SER A 119 9.99 -1.70 -3.99
N VAL A 120 11.18 -1.32 -4.49
CA VAL A 120 12.11 -0.48 -3.73
C VAL A 120 11.66 0.98 -3.77
N ILE A 121 11.56 1.62 -2.61
CA ILE A 121 11.17 3.03 -2.47
C ILE A 121 12.36 3.87 -2.05
N ALA A 122 12.50 5.01 -2.71
CA ALA A 122 13.56 5.97 -2.46
C ALA A 122 13.48 6.48 -1.02
N SER A 123 14.57 6.30 -0.27
CA SER A 123 14.65 6.64 1.15
C SER A 123 16.07 7.11 1.52
N ASN A 124 16.23 7.74 2.69
CA ASN A 124 17.54 8.17 3.18
C ASN A 124 18.40 6.96 3.54
N SER A 125 17.80 5.96 4.17
CA SER A 125 18.45 4.67 4.49
C SER A 125 18.83 3.85 3.26
N ARG A 126 18.20 4.11 2.11
CA ARG A 126 18.35 3.35 0.86
C ARG A 126 17.95 1.87 0.98
N ARG A 127 17.08 1.55 1.94
CA ARG A 127 16.80 0.18 2.40
C ARG A 127 15.31 -0.17 2.45
N LEU A 128 14.43 0.69 1.94
CA LEU A 128 12.98 0.49 2.06
C LEU A 128 12.35 -0.21 0.86
N LEU A 129 11.48 -1.16 1.17
CA LEU A 129 10.49 -1.72 0.24
C LEU A 129 9.09 -1.25 0.61
N LEU A 130 8.23 -1.11 -0.40
CA LEU A 130 6.78 -1.00 -0.27
C LEU A 130 6.12 -2.28 -0.77
N THR A 131 5.14 -2.76 -0.01
CA THR A 131 4.26 -3.88 -0.34
C THR A 131 2.88 -3.69 0.32
N ALA A 132 1.95 -4.63 0.11
CA ALA A 132 0.66 -4.62 0.81
C ALA A 132 0.84 -5.05 2.27
N ALA A 133 0.06 -4.50 3.20
CA ALA A 133 0.18 -4.86 4.62
C ALA A 133 -0.11 -6.36 4.84
N HIS A 134 -1.07 -6.92 4.11
CA HIS A 134 -1.40 -8.34 4.19
C HIS A 134 -0.27 -9.28 3.74
N CYS A 135 0.72 -8.79 2.99
CA CYS A 135 1.88 -9.58 2.59
C CYS A 135 2.90 -9.75 3.73
N ILE A 136 2.84 -8.89 4.74
CA ILE A 136 3.82 -8.89 5.84
C ILE A 136 3.17 -9.08 7.21
N HIS A 137 1.85 -8.91 7.33
CA HIS A 137 1.11 -9.02 8.57
C HIS A 137 -0.31 -9.56 8.32
N GLY A 138 -0.73 -10.62 9.03
CA GLY A 138 -2.01 -11.30 8.78
C GLY A 138 -3.28 -10.51 9.12
N GLY A 139 -3.14 -9.39 9.84
CA GLY A 139 -4.25 -8.50 10.21
C GLY A 139 -4.88 -8.91 11.55
N LYS A 140 -6.20 -8.71 11.70
CA LYS A 140 -6.93 -8.96 12.95
C LYS A 140 -6.69 -10.38 13.47
N GLY A 141 -6.18 -10.50 14.69
CA GLY A 141 -5.95 -11.80 15.35
C GLY A 141 -4.71 -12.55 14.87
N HIS A 142 -3.90 -11.95 14.00
CA HIS A 142 -2.70 -12.57 13.44
C HIS A 142 -1.49 -11.64 13.60
N GLY A 143 -0.29 -12.20 13.47
CA GLY A 143 0.98 -11.47 13.59
C GLY A 143 1.67 -11.23 12.25
N TYR A 144 2.91 -10.75 12.34
CA TYR A 144 3.83 -10.68 11.20
C TYR A 144 4.18 -12.06 10.67
N VAL A 145 4.51 -12.13 9.38
CA VAL A 145 5.08 -13.33 8.75
C VAL A 145 6.58 -13.48 9.09
N ARG A 146 7.15 -14.65 8.85
CA ARG A 146 8.55 -14.98 9.13
C ARG A 146 9.33 -15.20 7.84
N ASN A 147 10.66 -15.38 7.95
CA ASN A 147 11.55 -15.66 6.83
C ASN A 147 11.34 -14.67 5.66
N VAL A 148 11.23 -13.36 5.93
CA VAL A 148 10.89 -12.39 4.89
C VAL A 148 12.11 -12.11 4.02
N ALA A 149 11.99 -12.39 2.72
CA ALA A 149 13.04 -12.16 1.75
C ALA A 149 12.51 -11.57 0.44
N PHE A 150 13.20 -10.57 -0.10
CA PHE A 150 12.91 -9.93 -1.36
C PHE A 150 13.91 -10.34 -2.44
N VAL A 151 13.41 -10.67 -3.62
CA VAL A 151 14.23 -11.06 -4.78
C VAL A 151 13.93 -10.13 -5.95
N PRO A 152 14.76 -9.09 -6.15
CA PRO A 152 14.58 -8.13 -7.23
C PRO A 152 14.71 -8.81 -8.60
N LYS A 153 13.82 -8.48 -9.54
CA LYS A 153 13.75 -9.08 -10.88
C LYS A 153 13.63 -10.61 -10.84
N TYR A 154 12.90 -11.15 -9.85
CA TYR A 154 12.60 -12.58 -9.78
C TYR A 154 11.86 -13.06 -11.03
N ASP A 155 12.31 -14.19 -11.61
CA ASP A 155 11.68 -14.85 -12.75
C ASP A 155 12.02 -16.36 -12.72
N ARG A 156 11.03 -17.20 -12.39
CA ARG A 156 11.16 -18.67 -12.32
C ARG A 156 12.39 -19.18 -11.56
N GLY A 157 12.51 -18.84 -10.28
CA GLY A 157 13.63 -19.26 -9.45
C GLY A 157 14.93 -18.47 -9.65
N ARG A 158 15.02 -17.63 -10.70
CA ARG A 158 16.20 -16.77 -10.91
C ARG A 158 16.18 -15.58 -9.97
N ALA A 159 17.32 -15.35 -9.32
CA ALA A 159 17.58 -14.24 -8.40
C ALA A 159 18.79 -13.42 -8.87
N PRO A 160 18.71 -12.68 -9.99
CA PRO A 160 19.87 -12.03 -10.61
C PRO A 160 20.53 -10.96 -9.72
N TYR A 161 19.81 -10.43 -8.74
CA TYR A 161 20.32 -9.47 -7.76
C TYR A 161 20.46 -10.07 -6.35
N GLY A 162 20.35 -11.40 -6.22
CA GLY A 162 20.40 -12.12 -4.96
C GLY A 162 19.11 -12.05 -4.13
N VAL A 163 19.17 -12.69 -2.96
CA VAL A 163 18.09 -12.74 -1.97
C VAL A 163 18.38 -11.72 -0.88
N TRP A 164 17.42 -10.85 -0.57
CA TRP A 164 17.58 -9.75 0.37
C TRP A 164 16.64 -9.92 1.57
N THR A 165 17.19 -10.09 2.76
CA THR A 165 16.41 -10.41 3.96
C THR A 165 15.85 -9.15 4.64
N ALA A 166 14.67 -9.25 5.24
CA ALA A 166 14.13 -8.18 6.07
C ALA A 166 14.94 -7.97 7.36
N ARG A 167 15.10 -6.70 7.74
CA ARG A 167 15.54 -6.22 9.06
C ARG A 167 14.34 -5.98 9.97
N SER A 168 13.31 -5.35 9.41
CA SER A 168 12.09 -5.01 10.13
C SER A 168 10.93 -4.81 9.15
N ALA A 169 9.71 -4.91 9.68
CA ALA A 169 8.49 -4.66 8.91
C ALA A 169 7.52 -3.81 9.73
N LEU A 170 6.81 -2.92 9.06
CA LEU A 170 5.95 -1.92 9.69
C LEU A 170 4.61 -1.80 8.95
N VAL A 171 3.53 -1.95 9.70
CA VAL A 171 2.14 -1.70 9.28
C VAL A 171 1.44 -0.80 10.30
N TYR A 172 0.34 -0.17 9.88
CA TYR A 172 -0.51 0.58 10.81
C TYR A 172 -1.27 -0.35 11.77
N SER A 173 -1.54 0.12 12.99
CA SER A 173 -2.35 -0.60 13.98
C SER A 173 -3.79 -0.81 13.51
N GLY A 174 -4.32 0.08 12.65
CA GLY A 174 -5.62 -0.11 12.00
C GLY A 174 -5.68 -1.38 11.15
N TRP A 175 -4.58 -1.69 10.42
CA TRP A 175 -4.42 -2.97 9.74
C TRP A 175 -4.35 -4.12 10.74
N GLN A 176 -3.44 -4.05 11.72
CA GLN A 176 -3.25 -5.11 12.72
C GLN A 176 -4.54 -5.46 13.47
N LYS A 177 -5.32 -4.45 13.90
CA LYS A 177 -6.49 -4.66 14.78
C LYS A 177 -7.77 -4.97 14.00
N ARG A 178 -7.93 -4.43 12.79
CA ARG A 178 -9.19 -4.47 12.04
C ARG A 178 -9.08 -4.99 10.62
N GLY A 179 -7.87 -5.18 10.10
CA GLY A 179 -7.62 -5.45 8.68
C GLY A 179 -8.17 -4.33 7.80
N ASP A 180 -8.03 -3.08 8.24
CA ASP A 180 -8.55 -1.88 7.58
C ASP A 180 -8.02 -1.80 6.12
N PRO A 181 -8.87 -1.95 5.09
CA PRO A 181 -8.42 -1.99 3.69
C PRO A 181 -7.82 -0.65 3.24
N ASP A 182 -8.16 0.46 3.88
CA ASP A 182 -7.56 1.77 3.55
C ASP A 182 -6.10 1.87 4.04
N LEU A 183 -5.66 0.92 4.87
CA LEU A 183 -4.32 0.82 5.43
C LEU A 183 -3.59 -0.46 5.00
N ASP A 184 -4.02 -1.10 3.91
CA ASP A 184 -3.38 -2.29 3.36
C ASP A 184 -2.11 -1.94 2.55
N PHE A 185 -1.19 -1.24 3.20
CA PHE A 185 0.15 -0.96 2.72
C PHE A 185 1.12 -1.04 3.90
N GLY A 186 2.37 -1.41 3.61
CA GLY A 186 3.40 -1.50 4.62
C GLY A 186 4.79 -1.36 4.05
N PHE A 187 5.73 -1.08 4.95
CA PHE A 187 7.14 -0.94 4.60
C PHE A 187 7.97 -2.03 5.24
N VAL A 188 8.94 -2.53 4.48
CA VAL A 188 9.96 -3.47 4.96
C VAL A 188 11.30 -2.80 4.84
N THR A 189 12.04 -2.72 5.94
CA THR A 189 13.46 -2.35 5.90
C THR A 189 14.26 -3.61 5.60
N ILE A 190 15.18 -3.52 4.65
CA ILE A 190 16.01 -4.63 4.19
C ILE A 190 17.41 -4.56 4.80
N ASN A 191 17.98 -5.70 5.18
CA ASN A 191 19.39 -5.78 5.60
C ASN A 191 20.32 -5.44 4.42
N PRO A 192 21.44 -4.74 4.63
CA PRO A 192 22.46 -4.61 3.62
C PRO A 192 22.96 -6.00 3.22
N ARG A 193 23.23 -6.20 1.92
CA ARG A 193 23.76 -7.46 1.41
C ARG A 193 25.16 -7.22 0.88
N LYS A 194 26.14 -7.96 1.40
CA LYS A 194 27.56 -7.79 1.03
C LYS A 194 28.01 -6.32 1.11
N GLY A 195 27.64 -5.65 2.21
CA GLY A 195 27.94 -4.23 2.46
C GLY A 195 27.18 -3.22 1.60
N ARG A 196 26.25 -3.64 0.74
CA ARG A 196 25.51 -2.73 -0.15
C ARG A 196 24.03 -2.61 0.24
N ASN A 197 23.51 -1.39 0.15
CA ASN A 197 22.09 -1.11 0.32
C ASN A 197 21.32 -1.37 -0.97
N ILE A 198 20.12 -1.95 -0.86
CA ILE A 198 19.34 -2.42 -2.00
C ILE A 198 19.06 -1.33 -3.04
N GLN A 199 18.66 -0.12 -2.63
CA GLN A 199 18.41 0.98 -3.58
C GLN A 199 19.67 1.37 -4.36
N SER A 200 20.87 1.18 -3.80
CA SER A 200 22.14 1.45 -4.50
C SER A 200 22.52 0.34 -5.49
N VAL A 201 21.85 -0.81 -5.45
CA VAL A 201 22.04 -1.92 -6.39
C VAL A 201 21.02 -1.87 -7.50
N VAL A 202 19.74 -1.68 -7.15
CA VAL A 202 18.64 -1.83 -8.10
C VAL A 202 17.89 -0.54 -8.43
N GLY A 203 18.22 0.58 -7.79
CA GLY A 203 17.46 1.81 -7.89
C GLY A 203 16.20 1.78 -7.03
N ALA A 204 15.35 2.80 -7.15
CA ALA A 204 14.09 2.89 -6.42
C ALA A 204 13.09 3.84 -7.10
N TYR A 205 11.82 3.70 -6.74
CA TYR A 205 10.77 4.65 -7.10
C TYR A 205 10.54 5.69 -6.02
N ARG A 206 10.03 6.86 -6.41
CA ARG A 206 9.56 7.89 -5.45
C ARG A 206 8.10 7.64 -5.10
N LEU A 207 7.62 8.16 -3.97
CA LEU A 207 6.19 8.13 -3.66
C LEU A 207 5.46 9.29 -4.35
N GLY A 208 4.32 8.98 -4.98
CA GLY A 208 3.33 9.94 -5.47
C GLY A 208 2.17 9.98 -4.48
N ILE A 209 2.03 11.09 -3.76
CA ILE A 209 1.00 11.30 -2.73
C ILE A 209 -0.02 12.31 -3.26
N ASN A 210 -1.29 12.11 -2.91
CA ASN A 210 -2.40 13.02 -3.20
C ASN A 210 -2.54 13.41 -4.69
N ARG A 211 -2.32 12.47 -5.62
CA ARG A 211 -2.41 12.77 -7.07
C ARG A 211 -3.81 12.59 -7.68
N GLY A 212 -4.79 12.13 -6.91
CA GLY A 212 -6.14 11.87 -7.41
C GLY A 212 -6.26 10.54 -8.17
N THR A 213 -7.27 10.46 -9.04
CA THR A 213 -7.61 9.26 -9.83
C THR A 213 -7.76 9.63 -11.31
N GLY A 214 -7.94 8.65 -12.20
CA GLY A 214 -8.00 8.93 -13.64
C GLY A 214 -6.62 9.08 -14.30
N LEU A 215 -5.57 8.63 -13.62
CA LEU A 215 -4.18 8.72 -14.10
C LEU A 215 -3.74 7.42 -14.77
N TRP A 216 -2.88 7.53 -15.77
CA TRP A 216 -2.23 6.36 -16.36
C TRP A 216 -1.12 5.85 -15.45
N VAL A 217 -1.22 4.58 -15.06
CA VAL A 217 -0.22 3.87 -14.26
C VAL A 217 0.35 2.69 -15.04
N ASN A 218 1.63 2.39 -14.80
CA ASN A 218 2.23 1.11 -15.15
C ASN A 218 2.27 0.25 -13.89
N VAL A 219 1.64 -0.91 -13.93
CA VAL A 219 1.60 -1.85 -12.80
C VAL A 219 2.33 -3.11 -13.22
N ALA A 220 3.24 -3.58 -12.38
CA ALA A 220 4.00 -4.80 -12.64
C ALA A 220 4.12 -5.64 -11.38
N GLY A 221 4.06 -6.96 -11.55
CA GLY A 221 4.17 -7.91 -10.45
C GLY A 221 4.36 -9.35 -10.90
N ASN A 222 4.42 -10.24 -9.91
CA ASN A 222 4.72 -11.66 -10.08
C ASN A 222 3.47 -12.51 -9.83
N PRO A 223 2.63 -12.78 -10.84
CA PRO A 223 1.48 -13.66 -10.68
C PRO A 223 1.91 -15.13 -10.65
N LYS A 224 1.15 -15.96 -9.92
CA LYS A 224 1.00 -17.39 -10.24
C LYS A 224 -0.43 -17.61 -10.69
N ALA A 225 -0.60 -18.07 -11.92
CA ALA A 225 -1.84 -18.71 -12.33
C ALA A 225 -1.56 -20.21 -12.41
N THR A 226 -2.41 -21.04 -11.80
CA THR A 226 -2.29 -22.51 -11.86
C THR A 226 -2.26 -23.04 -13.30
N TRP A 227 -2.76 -22.27 -14.27
CA TRP A 227 -2.82 -22.63 -15.69
C TRP A 227 -1.78 -21.90 -16.56
N ASP A 228 -1.14 -20.83 -16.07
CA ASP A 228 -0.10 -20.12 -16.82
C ASP A 228 1.28 -20.64 -16.42
N ARG A 229 1.75 -21.66 -17.15
CA ARG A 229 3.07 -22.27 -16.94
C ARG A 229 4.25 -21.31 -17.15
N ARG A 230 4.02 -20.11 -17.68
CA ARG A 230 5.09 -19.13 -17.93
C ARG A 230 5.70 -18.63 -16.62
N ASP A 231 4.91 -18.46 -15.55
CA ASP A 231 5.34 -17.99 -14.23
C ASP A 231 6.31 -16.79 -14.32
N ARG A 232 5.92 -15.79 -15.13
CA ARG A 232 6.73 -14.61 -15.46
C ARG A 232 6.22 -13.37 -14.76
N PRO A 233 7.10 -12.40 -14.47
CA PRO A 233 6.66 -11.04 -14.24
C PRO A 233 5.74 -10.57 -15.38
N ILE A 234 4.66 -9.88 -15.02
CA ILE A 234 3.75 -9.23 -15.95
C ILE A 234 3.78 -7.72 -15.73
N TRP A 235 3.32 -6.98 -16.74
CA TRP A 235 3.01 -5.57 -16.58
C TRP A 235 1.74 -5.19 -17.34
N CYS A 236 1.10 -4.12 -16.90
CA CYS A 236 -0.04 -3.53 -17.57
C CYS A 236 -0.04 -2.01 -17.45
N ARG A 237 -0.36 -1.30 -18.53
CA ARG A 237 -0.55 0.15 -18.53
C ARG A 237 -2.03 0.47 -18.68
N VAL A 238 -2.61 1.07 -17.64
CA VAL A 238 -4.05 1.31 -17.55
C VAL A 238 -4.36 2.62 -16.83
N LYS A 239 -5.55 3.16 -17.08
CA LYS A 239 -6.06 4.35 -16.41
C LYS A 239 -6.78 3.95 -15.12
N THR A 240 -6.43 4.59 -14.00
CA THR A 240 -7.07 4.33 -12.71
C THR A 240 -8.47 4.92 -12.66
N LYS A 241 -9.33 4.35 -11.81
CA LYS A 241 -10.68 4.83 -11.50
C LYS A 241 -10.81 5.00 -9.99
N ARG A 242 -11.73 5.87 -9.55
CA ARG A 242 -12.12 5.95 -8.14
C ARG A 242 -12.97 4.74 -7.77
N GLN A 243 -12.64 4.04 -6.69
CA GLN A 243 -13.50 3.02 -6.09
C GLN A 243 -14.29 3.59 -4.91
N SER A 244 -13.59 4.27 -4.00
CA SER A 244 -14.19 4.97 -2.86
C SER A 244 -13.34 6.20 -2.52
N ARG A 245 -13.60 6.84 -1.37
CA ARG A 245 -12.80 7.98 -0.90
C ARG A 245 -11.31 7.64 -0.74
N TYR A 246 -11.01 6.45 -0.24
CA TYR A 246 -9.65 6.00 0.09
C TYR A 246 -9.20 4.77 -0.70
N GLN A 247 -9.91 4.44 -1.79
CA GLN A 247 -9.57 3.30 -2.66
C GLN A 247 -9.59 3.72 -4.12
N ILE A 248 -8.58 3.28 -4.86
CA ILE A 248 -8.49 3.40 -6.31
C ILE A 248 -8.51 2.02 -6.95
N ARG A 249 -8.98 1.95 -8.19
CA ARG A 249 -9.17 0.72 -8.95
C ARG A 249 -8.45 0.79 -10.29
N MET A 250 -7.99 -0.36 -10.76
CA MET A 250 -7.62 -0.60 -12.14
C MET A 250 -8.32 -1.85 -12.68
N ASP A 251 -8.55 -1.88 -13.99
CA ASP A 251 -9.08 -3.05 -14.69
C ASP A 251 -8.03 -3.53 -15.69
N CYS A 252 -7.38 -4.65 -15.38
CA CYS A 252 -6.45 -5.33 -16.28
C CYS A 252 -6.36 -6.80 -15.92
N GLY A 253 -6.64 -7.69 -16.88
CA GLY A 253 -6.54 -9.14 -16.72
C GLY A 253 -5.12 -9.62 -16.48
N GLY A 254 -4.96 -10.62 -15.63
CA GLY A 254 -3.70 -11.35 -15.44
C GLY A 254 -3.06 -11.15 -14.06
N PHE A 255 -3.64 -10.27 -13.23
CA PHE A 255 -3.22 -10.05 -11.85
C PHE A 255 -3.81 -11.13 -10.92
N TYR A 256 -3.31 -12.36 -11.09
CA TYR A 256 -3.61 -13.50 -10.22
C TYR A 256 -2.89 -13.38 -8.87
N GLY A 257 -3.02 -14.40 -8.01
CA GLY A 257 -2.29 -14.44 -6.73
C GLY A 257 -0.79 -14.19 -6.92
N GLY A 258 -0.15 -13.57 -5.92
CA GLY A 258 1.26 -13.19 -5.94
C GLY A 258 1.51 -11.75 -6.41
N THR A 259 0.53 -11.12 -7.09
CA THR A 259 0.64 -9.71 -7.49
C THR A 259 0.31 -8.71 -6.38
N SER A 260 -0.18 -9.15 -5.23
CA SER A 260 -0.32 -8.28 -4.05
C SER A 260 1.00 -7.57 -3.75
N GLY A 261 0.94 -6.26 -3.48
CA GLY A 261 2.15 -5.44 -3.31
C GLY A 261 2.74 -4.87 -4.60
N SER A 262 2.15 -5.14 -5.78
CA SER A 262 2.59 -4.55 -7.04
C SER A 262 2.46 -3.02 -7.03
N PRO A 263 3.51 -2.25 -7.39
CA PRO A 263 3.45 -0.79 -7.41
C PRO A 263 2.67 -0.27 -8.62
N TRP A 264 1.89 0.79 -8.42
CA TRP A 264 1.19 1.51 -9.48
C TRP A 264 1.97 2.77 -9.85
N ILE A 265 2.71 2.72 -10.96
CA ILE A 265 3.77 3.69 -11.25
C ILE A 265 3.29 4.74 -12.26
N LEU A 266 3.23 5.99 -11.81
CA LEU A 266 3.06 7.17 -12.64
C LEU A 266 4.39 7.55 -13.31
N ASN A 267 4.29 8.09 -14.52
CA ASN A 267 5.42 8.64 -15.28
C ASN A 267 6.61 7.67 -15.35
N TYR A 268 6.31 6.38 -15.54
CA TYR A 268 7.33 5.33 -15.62
C TYR A 268 8.27 5.59 -16.80
N ASN A 269 9.56 5.69 -16.51
CA ASN A 269 10.60 5.81 -17.51
C ASN A 269 11.31 4.45 -17.66
N PRO A 270 11.12 3.74 -18.79
CA PRO A 270 11.72 2.42 -18.98
C PRO A 270 13.24 2.45 -19.14
N ARG A 271 13.84 3.58 -19.52
CA ARG A 271 15.29 3.69 -19.74
C ARG A 271 16.10 3.59 -18.45
N ASN A 272 15.58 4.15 -17.35
CA ASN A 272 16.25 4.16 -16.05
C ASN A 272 15.43 3.46 -14.94
N ASN A 273 14.26 2.90 -15.28
CA ASN A 273 13.32 2.26 -14.36
C ASN A 273 12.91 3.18 -13.19
N THR A 274 12.67 4.46 -13.46
CA THR A 274 12.21 5.44 -12.46
C THR A 274 10.74 5.82 -12.67
N GLY A 275 10.16 6.49 -11.68
CA GLY A 275 8.75 6.88 -11.67
C GLY A 275 8.27 7.16 -10.25
N TYR A 276 6.96 7.38 -10.12
CA TYR A 276 6.30 7.65 -8.84
C TYR A 276 5.25 6.58 -8.53
N VAL A 277 5.41 5.85 -7.43
CA VAL A 277 4.40 4.89 -6.97
C VAL A 277 3.25 5.65 -6.32
N ASN A 278 2.05 5.52 -6.88
CA ASN A 278 0.81 6.15 -6.42
C ASN A 278 -0.22 5.09 -5.96
N GLY A 279 0.19 3.86 -5.79
CA GLY A 279 -0.67 2.78 -5.35
C GLY A 279 0.11 1.52 -5.17
N VAL A 280 -0.46 0.61 -4.39
CA VAL A 280 0.05 -0.73 -4.15
C VAL A 280 -1.13 -1.68 -4.26
N LEU A 281 -0.99 -2.73 -5.07
CA LEU A 281 -2.07 -3.70 -5.26
C LEU A 281 -2.42 -4.33 -3.91
N GLY A 282 -3.63 -4.07 -3.43
CA GLY A 282 -4.10 -4.40 -2.08
C GLY A 282 -5.40 -3.66 -1.77
N GLY A 283 -5.74 -3.53 -0.50
CA GLY A 283 -6.86 -2.72 -0.04
C GLY A 283 -8.19 -3.45 -0.13
N TYR A 284 -9.18 -2.84 -0.78
CA TYR A 284 -10.53 -3.42 -0.88
C TYR A 284 -10.47 -4.87 -1.41
N GLN A 285 -11.13 -5.78 -0.69
CA GLN A 285 -11.10 -7.24 -0.98
C GLN A 285 -9.67 -7.84 -1.06
N GLY A 286 -8.70 -7.28 -0.33
CA GLY A 286 -7.30 -7.75 -0.38
C GLY A 286 -6.63 -7.51 -1.74
N GLY A 287 -7.06 -6.48 -2.48
CA GLY A 287 -6.57 -6.20 -3.82
C GLY A 287 -7.46 -6.69 -4.94
N GLY A 288 -8.60 -7.31 -4.62
CA GLY A 288 -9.60 -7.79 -5.58
C GLY A 288 -9.77 -9.30 -5.54
N ASN A 289 -10.97 -9.76 -5.93
CA ASN A 289 -11.34 -11.19 -5.96
C ASN A 289 -11.30 -11.80 -7.37
N THR A 290 -11.00 -10.99 -8.39
CA THR A 290 -10.89 -11.42 -9.78
C THR A 290 -9.52 -11.04 -10.32
N HIS A 291 -9.02 -11.80 -11.31
CA HIS A 291 -7.69 -11.54 -11.88
C HIS A 291 -7.64 -10.30 -12.79
N TYR A 292 -8.78 -9.64 -13.02
CA TYR A 292 -8.93 -8.53 -13.95
C TYR A 292 -9.39 -7.22 -13.30
N THR A 293 -9.71 -7.22 -12.02
CA THR A 293 -10.03 -6.01 -11.25
C THR A 293 -9.15 -5.98 -10.02
N SER A 294 -8.34 -4.93 -9.91
CA SER A 294 -7.48 -4.75 -8.76
C SER A 294 -7.67 -3.40 -8.09
N TYR A 295 -7.47 -3.40 -6.77
CA TYR A 295 -7.60 -2.21 -5.94
C TYR A 295 -6.25 -1.80 -5.34
N SER A 296 -6.20 -0.57 -4.86
CA SER A 296 -5.13 -0.04 -4.04
C SER A 296 -5.72 0.92 -3.03
N PRO A 297 -5.22 0.95 -1.78
CA PRO A 297 -5.40 2.10 -0.91
C PRO A 297 -4.95 3.39 -1.62
N TYR A 298 -5.65 4.48 -1.37
CA TYR A 298 -5.26 5.79 -1.88
C TYR A 298 -4.04 6.32 -1.11
N PHE A 299 -3.04 6.82 -1.84
CA PHE A 299 -1.82 7.33 -1.21
C PHE A 299 -1.99 8.77 -0.76
N ASP A 300 -2.21 8.94 0.54
CA ASP A 300 -2.31 10.23 1.21
C ASP A 300 -1.19 10.42 2.26
N LYS A 301 -1.46 11.23 3.29
CA LYS A 301 -0.49 11.50 4.35
C LYS A 301 -0.15 10.25 5.17
N ASP A 302 -1.04 9.27 5.28
CA ASP A 302 -0.80 8.08 6.10
C ASP A 302 0.39 7.27 5.53
N ILE A 303 0.39 6.95 4.24
CA ILE A 303 1.54 6.23 3.66
C ILE A 303 2.84 7.04 3.70
N HIS A 304 2.76 8.35 3.51
CA HIS A 304 3.93 9.23 3.64
C HIS A 304 4.52 9.18 5.05
N ASN A 305 3.68 9.24 6.08
CA ASN A 305 4.10 9.19 7.48
C ASN A 305 4.67 7.82 7.85
N LEU A 306 4.03 6.73 7.40
CA LEU A 306 4.54 5.38 7.61
C LEU A 306 5.92 5.18 6.93
N ARG A 307 6.11 5.71 5.72
CA ARG A 307 7.40 5.68 5.01
C ARG A 307 8.48 6.44 5.78
N LYS A 308 8.16 7.63 6.30
CA LYS A 308 9.09 8.43 7.10
C LYS A 308 9.52 7.67 8.35
N LEU A 309 8.57 7.05 9.05
CA LEU A 309 8.84 6.29 10.26
C LEU A 309 9.65 5.01 9.99
N ALA A 310 9.35 4.29 8.91
CA ALA A 310 10.14 3.14 8.49
C ALA A 310 11.59 3.54 8.16
N ASP A 311 11.77 4.68 7.48
CA ASP A 311 13.09 5.18 7.10
C ASP A 311 13.93 5.63 8.30
N SER A 312 13.32 6.26 9.31
CA SER A 312 14.03 6.71 10.50
C SER A 312 14.42 5.57 11.45
N ARG A 313 13.82 4.38 11.28
CA ARG A 313 14.10 3.17 12.06
C ARG A 313 14.99 2.15 11.31
N ALA A 314 15.50 2.50 10.13
CA ALA A 314 16.12 1.57 9.20
C ALA A 314 17.59 1.24 9.50
#